data_AF-A0A8J6JTZ7-F1
#
_entry.id   AF-A0A8J6JTZ7-F1
#
_cell.length_a   1.000
_cell.length_b   1.000
_cell.length_c   1.000
_cell.angle_alpha   90.00
_cell.angle_beta   90.00
_cell.angle_gamma   90.00
#
_symmetry.space_group_name_H-M   'P 1'
#
loop_
_entity.id
_entity.type
_entity.pdbx_description
1 polymer ?
#
loop_
_entity_poly.entity_id
_entity_poly.type
_entity_poly.pdbx_seq_one_letter_code
_entity_poly.pdbx_strand_id
1 'polypeptide(L)' 'MKEPLRCREPATATVQVDDAHTRVTRWDFAPGAETGFHRHGWYYVVVPVTDGELLLEMADGSTATA' A
#
# COMPACT_ATOMS: atom_id res chain seq x y z
N MET A 1 -0.71 -3.30 -26.05
CA MET A 1 0.52 -2.50 -25.82
C MET A 1 0.77 -2.54 -24.32
N LYS A 2 1.95 -2.96 -23.85
CA LYS A 2 2.30 -2.84 -22.43
C LYS A 2 2.47 -1.35 -22.14
N GLU A 3 1.63 -0.83 -21.25
CA GLU A 3 1.71 0.56 -20.81
C GLU A 3 3.12 0.82 -20.24
N PRO A 4 3.76 1.97 -20.54
CA PRO A 4 5.08 2.24 -20.01
C PRO A 4 5.04 2.26 -18.48
N LEU A 5 6.12 1.77 -17.85
CA LEU A 5 6.32 1.85 -16.40
C LEU A 5 6.19 3.33 -15.97
N ARG A 6 5.06 3.70 -15.38
CA ARG A 6 4.87 4.99 -14.74
C ARG A 6 5.22 4.79 -13.27
N CYS A 7 6.26 5.45 -12.78
CA CYS A 7 6.40 5.62 -11.34
C CYS A 7 5.25 6.53 -10.90
N ARG A 8 4.27 5.98 -10.18
CA ARG A 8 3.28 6.83 -9.51
C ARG A 8 3.97 7.50 -8.31
N GLU A 9 3.36 8.56 -7.78
CA GLU A 9 3.90 9.21 -6.58
C GLU A 9 3.97 8.19 -5.44
N PRO A 10 5.07 8.12 -4.66
CA PRO A 10 5.15 7.17 -3.57
C PRO A 10 4.23 7.59 -2.41
N ALA A 11 3.51 6.64 -1.85
CA ALA A 11 2.82 6.80 -0.58
C ALA A 11 3.83 7.05 0.56
N THR A 12 3.43 7.86 1.54
CA THR A 12 4.27 8.13 2.71
C THR A 12 3.96 7.11 3.81
N ALA A 13 4.99 6.37 4.24
CA ALA A 13 4.90 5.43 5.35
C ALA A 13 5.47 6.06 6.63
N THR A 14 4.61 6.29 7.62
CA THR A 14 5.02 6.77 8.95
C THR A 14 4.89 5.66 9.97
N VAL A 15 6.01 5.18 10.51
CA VAL A 15 6.01 4.23 11.63
C VAL A 15 5.58 4.95 12.90
N GLN A 16 4.45 4.54 13.47
CA GLN A 16 3.88 5.11 14.70
C GLN A 16 4.30 4.32 15.95
N VAL A 17 4.40 2.99 15.80
CA VAL A 17 4.84 2.05 16.85
C VAL A 17 5.74 1.01 16.21
N ASP A 18 6.84 0.66 16.88
CA ASP A 18 7.71 -0.46 16.52
C ASP A 18 8.33 -1.01 17.81
N ASP A 19 7.73 -2.07 18.34
CA ASP A 19 8.15 -2.70 19.59
C ASP A 19 8.32 -4.22 19.43
N ALA A 20 8.51 -4.92 20.56
CA ALA A 20 8.73 -6.35 20.57
C ALA A 20 7.53 -7.19 20.10
N HIS A 21 6.33 -6.61 20.02
CA HIS A 21 5.09 -7.30 19.73
C HIS A 21 4.46 -6.87 18.41
N THR A 22 4.54 -5.59 18.05
CA THR A 22 3.85 -5.05 16.88
C THR A 22 4.60 -3.90 16.22
N ARG A 23 4.29 -3.72 14.92
CA ARG A 23 4.64 -2.52 14.16
C ARG A 23 3.38 -1.92 13.56
N VAL A 24 3.12 -0.65 13.88
CA VAL A 24 2.00 0.12 13.32
C VAL A 24 2.57 1.16 12.35
N THR A 25 2.19 1.07 11.09
CA THR A 25 2.57 2.03 10.05
C THR A 25 1.32 2.72 9.53
N ARG A 26 1.24 4.04 9.66
CA ARG A 26 0.26 4.84 8.96
C ARG A 26 0.75 5.05 7.53
N TRP A 27 -0.11 4.79 6.56
CA TRP A 27 0.14 5.06 5.15
C TRP A 27 -0.72 6.22 4.67
N ASP A 28 -0.08 7.23 4.10
CA ASP A 28 -0.72 8.40 3.51
C ASP A 28 -0.54 8.36 1.99
N PHE A 29 -1.65 8.42 1.26
CA PHE A 29 -1.70 8.41 -0.19
C PHE A 29 -2.19 9.75 -0.71
N ALA A 30 -1.39 10.40 -1.55
CA ALA A 30 -1.93 11.42 -2.46
C ALA A 30 -2.83 10.74 -3.52
N PRO A 31 -3.78 11.44 -4.16
CA PRO A 31 -4.59 10.87 -5.23
C PRO A 31 -3.70 10.24 -6.33
N GLY A 32 -3.85 8.94 -6.54
CA GLY A 32 -3.08 8.17 -7.52
C GLY A 32 -1.70 7.71 -7.07
N ALA A 33 -1.31 7.93 -5.81
CA ALA A 33 -0.05 7.45 -5.24
C ALA A 33 -0.04 5.92 -5.05
N GLU A 34 1.16 5.33 -4.91
CA GLU A 34 1.35 3.89 -4.73
C GLU A 34 2.41 3.56 -3.68
N THR A 35 2.33 2.35 -3.13
CA THR A 35 3.37 1.80 -2.23
C THR A 35 4.54 1.18 -2.97
N GLY A 36 4.39 0.94 -4.27
CA GLY A 36 5.25 0.08 -5.05
C GLY A 36 5.05 -1.41 -4.74
N PHE A 37 5.63 -2.28 -5.58
CA PHE A 37 5.58 -3.73 -5.34
C PHE A 37 6.34 -4.08 -4.06
N HIS A 38 5.65 -4.77 -3.14
CA HIS A 38 6.23 -5.23 -1.89
C HIS A 38 5.66 -6.60 -1.50
N ARG A 39 6.30 -7.23 -0.51
CA ARG A 39 5.85 -8.49 0.08
C ARG A 39 5.57 -8.26 1.56
N HIS A 40 4.47 -8.82 2.07
CA HIS A 40 4.18 -8.78 3.49
C HIS A 40 5.05 -9.82 4.22
N GLY A 41 5.92 -9.33 5.13
CA GLY A 41 6.77 -10.18 5.96
C GLY A 41 6.08 -10.74 7.22
N TRP A 42 4.89 -10.23 7.56
CA TRP A 42 4.09 -10.62 8.72
C TRP A 42 2.62 -10.74 8.33
N TYR A 43 1.86 -11.49 9.14
CA TYR A 43 0.42 -11.29 9.18
C TYR A 43 0.12 -9.88 9.68
N TYR A 44 -0.89 -9.25 9.11
CA TYR A 44 -1.20 -7.86 9.41
C TYR A 44 -2.71 -7.63 9.37
N VAL A 45 -3.12 -6.51 9.95
CA VAL A 45 -4.48 -6.00 9.92
C VAL A 45 -4.43 -4.60 9.31
N VAL A 46 -5.42 -4.27 8.48
CA VAL A 46 -5.63 -2.90 7.95
C VAL A 46 -6.78 -2.28 8.72
N VAL A 47 -6.58 -1.05 9.17
CA VAL A 47 -7.64 -0.20 9.76
C VAL A 47 -7.78 1.04 8.88
N PRO A 48 -8.80 1.11 8.02
CA PRO A 48 -9.07 2.32 7.25
C PRO A 48 -9.42 3.48 8.19
N VAL A 49 -8.77 4.63 8.00
CA VAL A 49 -9.04 5.86 8.76
C VAL A 49 -9.70 6.94 7.89
N THR A 50 -9.92 6.67 6.62
CA THR A 50 -10.56 7.53 5.64
C THR A 50 -11.29 6.65 4.64
N ASP A 51 -12.51 7.03 4.27
CA ASP A 51 -13.26 6.34 3.22
C ASP A 51 -12.57 6.52 1.86
N GLY A 52 -12.49 5.44 1.08
CA GLY A 52 -11.87 5.47 -0.24
C GLY A 52 -11.79 4.09 -0.86
N GLU A 53 -11.43 4.05 -2.14
CA GLU A 53 -11.16 2.82 -2.89
C GLU A 53 -9.66 2.71 -3.15
N LEU A 54 -9.08 1.54 -2.92
CA LEU A 54 -7.69 1.25 -3.26
C LEU A 54 -7.60 0.22 -4.38
N LEU A 55 -6.77 0.52 -5.38
CA LEU A 55 -6.40 -0.44 -6.42
C LEU A 55 -5.30 -1.36 -5.90
N LEU A 56 -5.56 -2.67 -5.92
CA LEU A 56 -4.58 -3.70 -5.64
C LEU A 56 -4.08 -4.29 -6.95
N GLU A 57 -2.76 -4.31 -7.15
CA GLU A 57 -2.10 -4.90 -8.33
C GLU A 57 -1.33 -6.15 -7.89
N MET A 58 -1.70 -7.30 -8.45
CA MET A 58 -1.12 -8.61 -8.12
C MET A 58 0.06 -8.94 -9.04
N ALA A 59 0.92 -9.85 -8.59
CA ALA A 59 2.13 -10.24 -9.33
C ALA A 59 1.85 -10.93 -10.68
N ASP A 60 0.66 -11.54 -10.85
CA ASP A 60 0.21 -12.13 -12.11
C ASP A 60 -0.44 -11.10 -13.06
N GLY A 61 -0.50 -9.83 -12.67
CA GLY A 61 -1.11 -8.74 -13.41
C GLY A 61 -2.63 -8.61 -13.20
N SER A 62 -3.25 -9.45 -12.37
CA SER A 62 -4.65 -9.25 -11.95
C SER A 62 -4.79 -8.05 -11.01
N THR A 63 -5.98 -7.48 -10.98
CA THR A 63 -6.29 -6.33 -10.12
C THR A 63 -7.54 -6.57 -9.30
N ALA A 64 -7.61 -5.97 -8.12
CA ALA A 64 -8.80 -5.95 -7.28
C ALA A 64 -9.02 -4.55 -6.69
N THR A 65 -10.25 -4.24 -6.29
CA THR A 65 -10.58 -3.04 -5.53
C THR A 65 -10.85 -3.44 -4.08
N ALA A 66 -10.28 -2.67 -3.15
CA ALA A 66 -10.51 -2.78 -1.71
C ALA A 66 -11.17 -1.51 -1.18
#